data_AF-A0A5S3UWS5-F1
#
_entry.id   AF-A0A5S3UWS5-F1
#
_cell.length_a   1.000
_cell.length_b   1.000
_cell.length_c   1.000
_cell.angle_alpha   90.00
_cell.angle_beta   90.00
_cell.angle_gamma   90.00
#
_symmetry.space_group_name_H-M   'P 1'
#
loop_
_entity.id
_entity.type
_entity.pdbx_description
1 polymer ?
#
loop_
_entity_poly.entity_id
_entity_poly.type
_entity_poly.pdbx_seq_one_letter_code
_entity_poly.pdbx_strand_id
1 'polypeptide(L)'
;MSLYSDKEPDAKPPVLANKVLSMLLPNRLLESVLGDLEEEFNILAKQNLKRANQWYWQQTLETSMIYLKKKLASVEMLGRLNFYLPLIMFITTAGLIVLLSILSDPTSISDTFWDELLQGKIHMALFSTHFWHNFWDILALAEWGMFIHFESFIISFFSIALLLHLYKEQQASIIKLAVSGYSLAFIPYIWGIIHIANYHFEANQIGPIVATGVLCLLYLLPPVSYIIHRKLKQLQAENLEFNQ
;
A
#
# COMPACT_ATOMS: atom_id res chain seq x y z
N MET A 1 -32.42 60.18 15.36
CA MET A 1 -31.10 60.23 14.71
C MET A 1 -30.42 58.90 15.00
N SER A 2 -30.57 57.93 14.09
CA SER A 2 -30.10 56.55 14.23
C SER A 2 -28.70 56.44 13.63
N LEU A 3 -27.69 56.22 14.46
CA LEU A 3 -26.31 56.02 14.04
C LEU A 3 -25.66 54.98 14.96
N TYR A 4 -26.03 53.71 14.80
CA TYR A 4 -25.16 52.55 15.10
C TYR A 4 -25.73 51.36 14.31
N SER A 5 -25.35 51.29 13.03
CA SER A 5 -25.46 50.06 12.25
C SER A 5 -24.13 49.33 12.44
N ASP A 6 -23.98 48.60 13.54
CA ASP A 6 -22.93 47.60 13.68
C ASP A 6 -23.17 46.52 12.62
N LYS A 7 -22.51 46.67 11.47
CA LYS A 7 -22.36 45.57 10.53
C LYS A 7 -21.40 44.59 11.19
N GLU A 8 -21.93 43.58 11.89
CA GLU A 8 -21.14 42.40 12.23
C GLU A 8 -20.48 41.92 10.93
N PRO A 9 -19.15 41.74 10.88
CA PRO A 9 -18.51 41.19 9.71
C PRO A 9 -19.11 39.82 9.47
N ASP A 10 -19.70 39.62 8.27
CA ASP A 10 -20.20 38.35 7.76
C ASP A 10 -19.00 37.39 7.56
N ALA A 11 -18.45 36.93 8.68
CA ALA A 11 -17.29 36.06 8.74
C ALA A 11 -17.76 34.66 8.41
N LYS A 12 -17.29 34.14 7.27
CA LYS A 12 -17.66 32.80 6.81
C LYS A 12 -16.55 31.80 7.13
N PRO A 13 -16.90 30.57 7.53
CA PRO A 13 -15.92 29.54 7.75
C PRO A 13 -15.17 29.19 6.44
N PRO A 14 -13.94 28.66 6.52
CA PRO A 14 -13.17 28.29 5.34
C PRO A 14 -13.86 27.19 4.52
N VAL A 15 -14.34 27.53 3.32
CA VAL A 15 -15.08 26.59 2.44
C VAL A 15 -14.29 25.31 2.13
N LEU A 16 -12.96 25.42 1.99
CA LEU A 16 -12.09 24.27 1.76
C LEU A 16 -12.07 23.30 2.94
N ALA A 17 -12.13 23.80 4.17
CA ALA A 17 -12.16 22.97 5.37
C ALA A 17 -13.46 22.15 5.43
N ASN A 18 -14.60 22.77 5.11
CA ASN A 18 -15.89 22.09 5.00
C ASN A 18 -15.87 21.02 3.91
N LYS A 19 -15.19 21.28 2.79
CA LYS A 19 -15.03 20.32 1.70
C LYS A 19 -14.21 19.09 2.13
N VAL A 20 -13.18 19.27 2.95
CA VAL A 20 -12.40 18.15 3.52
C VAL A 20 -13.27 17.30 4.43
N LEU A 21 -14.02 17.92 5.35
CA LEU A 21 -14.90 17.21 6.27
C LEU A 21 -16.01 16.45 5.56
N SER A 22 -16.65 17.06 4.56
CA SER A 22 -17.70 16.41 3.76
C SER A 22 -17.22 15.23 2.92
N MET A 23 -15.92 15.17 2.58
CA MET A 23 -15.35 14.02 1.88
C MET A 23 -15.05 12.83 2.82
N LEU A 24 -14.78 13.10 4.10
CA LEU A 24 -14.29 12.10 5.05
C LEU A 24 -15.36 11.61 6.04
N LEU A 25 -16.25 12.50 6.47
CA LEU A 25 -17.28 12.18 7.45
C LEU A 25 -18.45 11.43 6.81
N PRO A 26 -19.08 10.50 7.54
CA PRO A 26 -20.35 9.91 7.13
C PRO A 26 -21.47 10.97 7.19
N ASN A 27 -22.39 10.95 6.22
CA ASN A 27 -23.50 11.91 6.11
C ASN A 27 -24.26 12.15 7.42
N ARG A 28 -24.44 11.10 8.23
CA ARG A 28 -25.14 11.16 9.53
C ARG A 28 -24.47 12.06 10.58
N LEU A 29 -23.15 12.27 10.48
CA LEU A 29 -22.39 13.11 11.43
C LEU A 29 -21.96 14.44 10.81
N LEU A 30 -22.10 14.57 9.49
CA LEU A 30 -21.60 15.72 8.76
C LEU A 30 -22.26 17.02 9.22
N GLU A 31 -23.60 17.05 9.28
CA GLU A 31 -24.34 18.25 9.66
C GLU A 31 -24.09 18.65 11.11
N SER A 32 -24.05 17.68 12.02
CA SER A 32 -23.76 17.94 13.44
C SER A 32 -22.36 18.52 13.62
N VAL A 33 -21.34 17.89 13.02
CA VAL A 33 -19.94 18.34 13.16
C VAL A 33 -19.74 19.71 12.49
N LEU A 34 -20.32 19.94 11.31
CA LEU A 34 -20.21 21.24 10.65
C LEU A 34 -20.93 22.35 11.42
N GLY A 35 -22.13 22.05 11.96
CA GLY A 35 -22.90 22.99 12.78
C GLY A 35 -22.14 23.42 14.02
N ASP A 36 -21.60 22.45 14.77
CA ASP A 36 -20.83 22.73 15.99
C ASP A 36 -19.58 23.58 15.68
N LEU A 37 -18.84 23.24 14.62
CA LEU A 37 -17.66 23.99 14.21
C LEU A 37 -18.01 25.40 13.72
N GLU A 38 -19.14 25.58 13.04
CA GLU A 38 -19.61 26.88 12.56
C GLU A 38 -20.04 27.79 13.72
N GLU A 39 -20.73 27.25 14.73
CA GLU A 39 -21.11 28.00 15.92
C GLU A 39 -19.88 28.55 16.65
N GLU A 40 -18.89 27.68 16.91
CA GLU A 40 -17.68 28.06 17.64
C GLU A 40 -16.76 28.97 16.80
N PHE A 41 -16.73 28.78 15.48
CA PHE A 41 -16.09 29.72 14.55
C PHE A 41 -16.66 31.13 14.68
N ASN A 42 -17.98 31.27 14.68
CA ASN A 42 -18.64 32.57 14.76
C ASN A 42 -18.33 33.27 16.09
N ILE A 43 -18.26 32.52 17.19
CA ILE A 43 -17.85 33.05 18.50
C ILE A 43 -16.41 33.58 18.46
N LEU A 44 -15.47 32.82 17.88
CA LEU A 44 -14.07 33.21 17.77
C LEU A 44 -13.85 34.34 16.76
N ALA A 45 -14.62 34.38 15.69
CA ALA A 45 -14.52 35.37 14.62
C ALA A 45 -14.91 36.77 15.11
N LYS A 46 -15.84 36.87 16.06
CA LYS A 46 -16.19 38.13 16.75
C LYS A 46 -15.01 38.77 17.49
N GLN A 47 -14.06 37.95 17.96
CA GLN A 47 -12.86 38.45 18.65
C GLN A 47 -11.67 38.63 17.70
N ASN A 48 -11.37 37.61 16.88
CA ASN A 48 -10.25 37.63 15.95
C ASN A 48 -10.45 36.61 14.81
N LEU A 49 -10.75 37.11 13.62
CA LEU A 49 -10.99 36.30 12.41
C LEU A 49 -9.80 35.39 12.05
N LYS A 50 -8.56 35.87 12.21
CA LYS A 50 -7.37 35.08 11.87
C LYS A 50 -7.23 33.87 12.82
N ARG A 51 -7.48 34.09 14.11
CA ARG A 51 -7.48 33.03 15.12
C ARG A 51 -8.61 32.03 14.88
N ALA A 52 -9.81 32.50 14.55
CA ALA A 52 -10.95 31.65 14.22
C ALA A 52 -10.64 30.73 13.01
N ASN A 53 -10.05 31.28 11.94
CA ASN A 53 -9.64 30.50 10.77
C ASN A 53 -8.58 29.44 11.09
N GLN A 54 -7.58 29.79 11.90
CA GLN A 54 -6.54 28.84 12.32
C GLN A 54 -7.12 27.71 13.17
N TRP A 55 -7.98 28.06 14.14
CA TRP A 55 -8.67 27.10 14.98
C TRP A 55 -9.55 26.15 14.16
N TYR A 56 -10.31 26.68 13.20
CA TYR A 56 -11.18 25.89 12.33
C TYR A 56 -10.41 24.85 11.52
N TRP A 57 -9.26 25.25 10.95
CA TRP A 57 -8.39 24.33 10.22
C TRP A 57 -7.79 23.27 11.12
N GLN A 58 -7.38 23.64 12.33
CA GLN A 58 -6.85 22.69 13.29
C GLN A 58 -7.91 21.62 13.64
N GLN A 59 -9.13 22.04 13.97
CA GLN A 59 -10.22 21.10 14.28
C GLN A 59 -10.63 20.25 13.09
N THR A 60 -10.63 20.84 11.89
CA THR A 60 -10.86 20.11 10.64
C THR A 60 -9.83 19.01 10.44
N LEU A 61 -8.54 19.31 10.61
CA LEU A 61 -7.46 18.34 10.44
C LEU A 61 -7.48 17.27 11.52
N GLU A 62 -7.67 17.63 12.78
CA GLU A 62 -7.74 16.68 13.91
C GLU A 62 -8.91 15.69 13.72
N THR A 63 -10.10 16.21 13.42
CA THR A 63 -11.29 15.39 13.16
C THR A 63 -11.07 14.49 11.95
N SER A 64 -10.56 15.05 10.85
CA SER A 64 -10.27 14.31 9.63
C SER A 64 -9.27 13.17 9.87
N MET A 65 -8.22 13.41 10.66
CA MET A 65 -7.20 12.42 10.99
C MET A 65 -7.77 11.24 11.78
N ILE A 66 -8.64 11.51 12.75
CA ILE A 66 -9.32 10.48 13.56
C ILE A 66 -10.19 9.58 12.67
N TYR A 67 -11.01 10.18 11.82
CA TYR A 67 -11.88 9.41 10.91
C TYR A 67 -11.11 8.67 9.84
N LEU A 68 -10.06 9.29 9.28
CA LEU A 68 -9.18 8.64 8.31
C LEU A 68 -8.51 7.41 8.94
N LYS A 69 -7.97 7.54 10.17
CA LYS A 69 -7.38 6.41 10.90
C LYS A 69 -8.40 5.29 11.11
N LYS A 70 -9.63 5.62 11.49
CA LYS A 70 -10.72 4.64 11.67
C LYS A 70 -11.12 3.96 10.36
N LYS A 71 -11.21 4.72 9.26
CA LYS A 71 -11.54 4.22 7.93
C LYS A 71 -10.43 3.32 7.36
N LEU A 72 -9.17 3.72 7.50
CA LEU A 72 -8.00 2.94 7.08
C LEU A 72 -7.82 1.66 7.90
N ALA A 73 -8.16 1.68 9.18
CA ALA A 73 -8.14 0.50 10.06
C ALA A 73 -9.39 -0.39 9.92
N SER A 74 -10.36 -0.01 9.08
CA SER A 74 -11.56 -0.82 8.89
C SER A 74 -11.23 -2.15 8.18
N VAL A 75 -11.91 -3.21 8.60
CA VAL A 75 -11.76 -4.57 8.03
C VAL A 75 -12.01 -4.56 6.53
N GLU A 76 -12.98 -3.76 6.05
CA GLU A 76 -13.30 -3.64 4.64
C GLU A 76 -12.16 -3.00 3.84
N MET A 77 -11.60 -1.87 4.32
CA MET A 77 -10.48 -1.20 3.63
C MET A 77 -9.23 -2.10 3.64
N LEU A 78 -8.92 -2.73 4.77
CA LEU A 78 -7.82 -3.68 4.88
C LEU A 78 -8.01 -4.88 3.93
N GLY A 79 -9.24 -5.37 3.80
CA GLY A 79 -9.58 -6.45 2.85
C GLY A 79 -9.37 -6.05 1.40
N ARG A 80 -9.80 -4.85 1.00
CA ARG A 80 -9.59 -4.32 -0.35
C ARG A 80 -8.09 -4.13 -0.64
N LEU A 81 -7.34 -3.52 0.28
CA LEU A 81 -5.90 -3.32 0.13
C LEU A 81 -5.15 -4.66 0.02
N ASN A 82 -5.49 -5.61 0.87
CA ASN A 82 -4.90 -6.96 0.87
C ASN A 82 -5.22 -7.76 -0.41
N PHE A 83 -6.25 -7.39 -1.16
CA PHE A 83 -6.55 -8.02 -2.45
C PHE A 83 -5.86 -7.29 -3.61
N TYR A 84 -6.06 -5.98 -3.75
CA TYR A 84 -5.59 -5.25 -4.92
C TYR A 84 -4.07 -5.06 -4.94
N LEU A 85 -3.42 -4.78 -3.80
CA LEU A 85 -1.97 -4.56 -3.79
C LEU A 85 -1.20 -5.83 -4.19
N PRO A 86 -1.44 -7.01 -3.59
CA PRO A 86 -0.73 -8.22 -4.00
C PRO A 86 -1.08 -8.67 -5.42
N LEU A 87 -2.28 -8.40 -5.90
CA LEU A 87 -2.67 -8.72 -7.29
C LEU A 87 -1.86 -7.88 -8.29
N ILE A 88 -1.78 -6.57 -8.09
CA ILE A 88 -0.98 -5.67 -8.95
C ILE A 88 0.50 -6.08 -8.88
N MET A 89 0.99 -6.37 -7.68
CA MET A 89 2.36 -6.84 -7.48
C MET A 89 2.62 -8.17 -8.19
N PHE A 90 1.73 -9.14 -8.07
CA PHE A 90 1.85 -10.45 -8.71
C PHE A 90 1.95 -10.31 -10.24
N ILE A 91 1.06 -9.50 -10.83
CA ILE A 91 1.04 -9.23 -12.27
C ILE A 91 2.34 -8.53 -12.69
N THR A 92 2.76 -7.49 -11.96
CA THR A 92 4.01 -6.75 -12.24
C THR A 92 5.24 -7.66 -12.13
N THR A 93 5.31 -8.48 -11.09
CA THR A 93 6.39 -9.44 -10.86
C THR A 93 6.43 -10.50 -11.96
N ALA A 94 5.27 -11.01 -12.40
CA ALA A 94 5.20 -11.93 -13.53
C ALA A 94 5.74 -11.29 -14.82
N GLY A 95 5.32 -10.06 -15.13
CA GLY A 95 5.86 -9.31 -16.28
C GLY A 95 7.37 -9.07 -16.18
N LEU A 96 7.88 -8.80 -14.98
CA LEU A 96 9.32 -8.65 -14.75
C LEU A 96 10.08 -9.96 -14.98
N ILE A 97 9.56 -11.10 -14.51
CA ILE A 97 10.17 -12.42 -14.73
C ILE A 97 10.24 -12.71 -16.23
N VAL A 98 9.15 -12.48 -16.96
CA VAL A 98 9.11 -12.73 -18.39
C VAL A 98 10.08 -11.82 -19.11
N LEU A 99 10.09 -10.52 -18.81
CA LEU A 99 11.07 -9.57 -19.35
C LEU A 99 12.50 -10.09 -19.17
N LEU A 100 12.89 -10.43 -17.94
CA LEU A 100 14.25 -10.90 -17.63
C LEU A 100 14.59 -12.24 -18.31
N SER A 101 13.58 -13.07 -18.58
CA SER A 101 13.77 -14.37 -19.24
C SER A 101 13.99 -14.24 -20.74
N ILE A 102 13.38 -13.23 -21.38
CA ILE A 102 13.50 -12.98 -22.83
C ILE A 102 14.52 -11.90 -23.19
N LEU A 103 15.04 -11.17 -22.19
CA LEU A 103 15.92 -10.03 -22.39
C LEU A 103 17.22 -10.47 -23.06
N SER A 104 17.27 -10.27 -24.38
CA SER A 104 18.44 -10.59 -25.21
C SER A 104 19.40 -9.41 -25.28
N ASP A 105 18.84 -8.19 -25.33
CA ASP A 105 19.59 -6.93 -25.40
C ASP A 105 19.13 -5.98 -24.27
N PRO A 106 19.93 -5.86 -23.20
CA PRO A 106 19.65 -4.98 -22.06
C PRO A 106 19.55 -3.49 -22.41
N THR A 107 20.17 -3.06 -23.51
CA THR A 107 20.18 -1.64 -23.92
C THR A 107 18.79 -1.14 -24.33
N SER A 108 17.88 -2.05 -24.67
CA SER A 108 16.46 -1.74 -24.93
C SER A 108 15.72 -1.14 -23.72
N ILE A 109 16.22 -1.37 -22.50
CA ILE A 109 15.65 -0.82 -21.25
C ILE A 109 16.31 0.51 -20.91
N SER A 110 17.65 0.51 -20.83
CA SER A 110 18.49 1.71 -20.74
C SER A 110 19.96 1.34 -21.01
N ASP A 111 20.77 2.34 -21.36
CA ASP A 111 22.21 2.14 -21.62
C ASP A 111 22.97 1.57 -20.41
N THR A 112 22.49 1.83 -19.19
CA THR A 112 23.11 1.41 -17.92
C THR A 112 22.45 0.19 -17.29
N PHE A 113 21.38 -0.35 -17.90
CA PHE A 113 20.57 -1.38 -17.24
C PHE A 113 21.35 -2.66 -16.96
N TRP A 114 22.29 -3.02 -17.83
CA TRP A 114 23.13 -4.21 -17.62
C TRP A 114 23.98 -4.10 -16.34
N ASP A 115 24.63 -2.96 -16.15
CA ASP A 115 25.44 -2.70 -14.96
C ASP A 115 24.57 -2.63 -13.70
N GLU A 116 23.37 -2.06 -13.81
CA GLU A 116 22.40 -2.02 -12.73
C GLU A 116 21.90 -3.43 -12.36
N LEU A 117 21.61 -4.27 -13.35
CA LEU A 117 21.20 -5.66 -13.15
C LEU A 117 22.31 -6.47 -12.47
N LEU A 118 23.56 -6.30 -12.89
CA LEU A 118 24.71 -6.94 -12.25
C LEU A 118 24.95 -6.47 -10.81
N GLN A 119 24.47 -5.28 -10.46
CA GLN A 119 24.44 -4.77 -9.08
C GLN A 119 23.19 -5.24 -8.29
N GLY A 120 22.36 -6.10 -8.88
CA GLY A 120 21.11 -6.59 -8.28
C GLY A 120 19.97 -5.57 -8.31
N LYS A 121 20.11 -4.44 -9.02
CA LYS A 121 19.10 -3.37 -9.11
C LYS A 121 18.01 -3.68 -10.14
N ILE A 122 17.45 -4.89 -10.06
CA ILE A 122 16.46 -5.40 -11.02
C ILE A 122 15.20 -4.53 -11.06
N HIS A 123 14.83 -3.90 -9.93
CA HIS A 123 13.67 -3.00 -9.84
C HIS A 123 13.79 -1.78 -10.75
N MET A 124 14.98 -1.43 -11.23
CA MET A 124 15.17 -0.34 -12.19
C MET A 124 14.42 -0.59 -13.49
N ALA A 125 14.22 -1.84 -13.89
CA ALA A 125 13.38 -2.20 -15.03
C ALA A 125 11.94 -1.67 -14.88
N LEU A 126 11.40 -1.67 -13.66
CA LEU A 126 10.04 -1.19 -13.35
C LEU A 126 9.93 0.33 -13.45
N PHE A 127 11.03 1.07 -13.47
CA PHE A 127 11.03 2.51 -13.68
C PHE A 127 11.24 2.90 -15.15
N SER A 128 11.53 1.92 -16.02
CA SER A 128 11.71 2.17 -17.45
C SER A 128 10.37 2.38 -18.16
N THR A 129 10.33 3.32 -19.09
CA THR A 129 9.16 3.52 -19.97
C THR A 129 8.93 2.31 -20.87
N HIS A 130 10.00 1.65 -21.32
CA HIS A 130 9.94 0.47 -22.17
C HIS A 130 9.14 -0.68 -21.53
N PHE A 131 9.36 -0.93 -20.23
CA PHE A 131 8.63 -1.98 -19.51
C PHE A 131 7.12 -1.75 -19.51
N TRP A 132 6.66 -0.54 -19.16
CA TRP A 132 5.23 -0.25 -19.06
C TRP A 132 4.55 -0.12 -20.41
N HIS A 133 5.23 0.42 -21.41
CA HIS A 133 4.68 0.56 -22.76
C HIS A 133 4.42 -0.80 -23.40
N ASN A 134 5.36 -1.74 -23.23
CA ASN A 134 5.29 -3.09 -23.82
C ASN A 134 4.79 -4.15 -22.84
N PHE A 135 4.22 -3.76 -21.70
CA PHE A 135 3.95 -4.68 -20.58
C PHE A 135 3.11 -5.89 -20.98
N TRP A 136 2.04 -5.67 -21.75
CA TRP A 136 1.15 -6.73 -22.19
C TRP A 136 1.77 -7.63 -23.25
N ASP A 137 2.57 -7.07 -24.16
CA ASP A 137 3.28 -7.83 -25.18
C ASP A 137 4.36 -8.71 -24.54
N ILE A 138 5.09 -8.18 -23.55
CA ILE A 138 6.03 -8.96 -22.73
C ILE A 138 5.29 -10.12 -22.07
N LEU A 139 4.18 -9.85 -21.38
CA LEU A 139 3.44 -10.88 -20.66
C LEU A 139 2.85 -11.95 -21.60
N ALA A 140 2.53 -11.60 -22.84
CA ALA A 140 2.03 -12.55 -23.84
C ALA A 140 3.09 -13.60 -24.27
N LEU A 141 4.38 -13.30 -24.07
CA LEU A 141 5.50 -14.20 -24.35
C LEU A 141 5.82 -15.15 -23.18
N ALA A 142 4.96 -15.16 -22.15
CA ALA A 142 5.17 -15.98 -20.96
C ALA A 142 5.12 -17.48 -21.27
N GLU A 143 6.18 -18.19 -20.89
CA GLU A 143 6.23 -19.65 -20.90
C GLU A 143 6.22 -20.21 -19.48
N TRP A 144 5.60 -21.37 -19.29
CA TRP A 144 5.50 -22.02 -17.97
C TRP A 144 6.87 -22.26 -17.32
N GLY A 145 7.89 -22.58 -18.12
CA GLY A 145 9.25 -22.81 -17.64
C GLY A 145 9.88 -21.61 -16.94
N MET A 146 9.49 -20.38 -17.34
CA MET A 146 10.02 -19.14 -16.75
C MET A 146 9.60 -18.96 -15.28
N PHE A 147 8.51 -19.61 -14.88
CA PHE A 147 7.95 -19.49 -13.53
C PHE A 147 8.29 -20.68 -12.64
N ILE A 148 9.14 -21.62 -13.06
CA ILE A 148 9.50 -22.81 -12.29
C ILE A 148 10.94 -22.68 -11.80
N HIS A 149 11.11 -22.54 -10.48
CA HIS A 149 12.42 -22.48 -9.84
C HIS A 149 12.40 -23.19 -8.48
N PHE A 150 13.22 -24.22 -8.35
CA PHE A 150 13.12 -25.18 -7.25
C PHE A 150 13.52 -24.56 -5.90
N GLU A 151 14.58 -23.76 -5.88
CA GLU A 151 15.09 -23.08 -4.70
C GLU A 151 14.05 -22.09 -4.16
N SER A 152 13.40 -21.34 -5.07
CA SER A 152 12.33 -20.41 -4.71
C SER A 152 11.11 -21.14 -4.15
N PHE A 153 10.80 -22.31 -4.70
CA PHE A 153 9.70 -23.14 -4.22
C PHE A 153 9.94 -23.63 -2.79
N ILE A 154 11.15 -24.10 -2.48
CA ILE A 154 11.51 -24.53 -1.12
C ILE A 154 11.39 -23.38 -0.12
N ILE A 155 11.98 -22.22 -0.43
CA ILE A 155 11.93 -21.05 0.46
C ILE A 155 10.47 -20.62 0.68
N SER A 156 9.68 -20.58 -0.39
CA SER A 156 8.27 -20.20 -0.31
C SER A 156 7.46 -21.21 0.51
N PHE A 157 7.72 -22.50 0.37
CA PHE A 157 7.08 -23.54 1.18
C PHE A 157 7.33 -23.34 2.68
N PHE A 158 8.58 -23.12 3.10
CA PHE A 158 8.90 -22.87 4.50
C PHE A 158 8.32 -21.56 5.02
N SER A 159 8.35 -20.49 4.23
CA SER A 159 7.72 -19.21 4.57
C SER A 159 6.20 -19.34 4.76
N ILE A 160 5.52 -20.11 3.90
CA ILE A 160 4.08 -20.39 4.05
C ILE A 160 3.82 -21.22 5.32
N ALA A 161 4.64 -22.25 5.58
CA ALA A 161 4.50 -23.07 6.78
C ALA A 161 4.66 -22.25 8.06
N LEU A 162 5.66 -21.36 8.09
CA LEU A 162 5.87 -20.41 9.20
C LEU A 162 4.68 -19.46 9.36
N LEU A 163 4.16 -18.90 8.27
CA LEU A 163 3.00 -18.02 8.32
C LEU A 163 1.73 -18.75 8.79
N LEU A 164 1.53 -20.00 8.37
CA LEU A 164 0.42 -20.84 8.86
C LEU A 164 0.56 -21.17 10.34
N HIS A 165 1.79 -21.35 10.84
CA HIS A 165 2.04 -21.51 12.27
C HIS A 165 1.63 -20.25 13.04
N LEU A 166 2.06 -19.07 12.58
CA LEU A 166 1.66 -17.78 13.17
C LEU A 166 0.15 -17.52 13.09
N TYR A 167 -0.51 -17.95 12.00
CA TYR A 167 -1.96 -17.84 11.85
C TYR A 167 -2.73 -18.70 12.86
N LYS A 168 -2.20 -19.89 13.20
CA LYS A 168 -2.83 -20.80 14.18
C LYS A 168 -2.73 -20.28 15.61
N GLU A 169 -1.72 -19.49 15.93
CA GLU A 169 -1.66 -18.77 17.20
C GLU A 169 -2.78 -17.70 17.21
N GLN A 170 -3.92 -18.03 17.83
CA GLN A 170 -5.17 -17.26 17.76
C GLN A 170 -5.05 -15.78 18.17
N GLN A 171 -3.96 -15.39 18.84
CA GLN A 171 -3.67 -14.04 19.33
C GLN A 171 -3.00 -13.12 18.30
N ALA A 172 -2.61 -13.62 17.11
CA ALA A 172 -1.98 -12.75 16.11
C ALA A 172 -2.97 -11.72 15.54
N SER A 173 -2.67 -10.44 15.74
CA SER A 173 -3.43 -9.36 15.10
C SER A 173 -3.29 -9.44 13.57
N ILE A 174 -4.32 -9.01 12.82
CA ILE A 174 -4.27 -8.97 11.35
C ILE A 174 -3.05 -8.19 10.86
N ILE A 175 -2.76 -7.05 11.50
CA ILE A 175 -1.64 -6.19 11.11
C ILE A 175 -0.32 -6.94 11.30
N LYS A 176 -0.14 -7.63 12.43
CA LYS A 176 1.06 -8.45 12.67
C LYS A 176 1.18 -9.54 11.61
N LEU A 177 0.09 -10.25 11.31
CA LEU A 177 0.08 -11.31 10.32
C LEU A 177 0.39 -10.79 8.90
N ALA A 178 -0.16 -9.63 8.54
CA ALA A 178 0.09 -8.99 7.25
C ALA A 178 1.54 -8.52 7.13
N VAL A 179 2.05 -7.80 8.14
CA VAL A 179 3.44 -7.35 8.16
C VAL A 179 4.39 -8.54 8.10
N SER A 180 4.17 -9.59 8.89
CA SER A 180 4.99 -10.80 8.86
C SER A 180 4.92 -11.51 7.51
N GLY A 181 3.73 -11.72 6.95
CA GLY A 181 3.54 -12.40 5.68
C GLY A 181 4.19 -11.68 4.51
N TYR A 182 3.95 -10.37 4.37
CA TYR A 182 4.59 -9.60 3.30
C TYR A 182 6.09 -9.44 3.54
N SER A 183 6.55 -9.23 4.78
CA SER A 183 8.00 -9.23 5.07
C SER A 183 8.67 -10.53 4.62
N LEU A 184 8.07 -11.68 4.93
CA LEU A 184 8.56 -12.99 4.48
C LEU A 184 8.62 -13.11 2.95
N ALA A 185 7.67 -12.49 2.23
CA ALA A 185 7.69 -12.47 0.77
C ALA A 185 8.85 -11.64 0.20
N PHE A 186 9.17 -10.50 0.82
CA PHE A 186 10.23 -9.60 0.34
C PHE A 186 11.63 -9.94 0.84
N ILE A 187 11.78 -10.71 1.92
CA ILE A 187 13.09 -11.06 2.47
C ILE A 187 14.03 -11.66 1.42
N PRO A 188 13.65 -12.68 0.62
CA PRO A 188 14.55 -13.25 -0.38
C PRO A 188 15.03 -12.23 -1.42
N TYR A 189 14.15 -11.32 -1.83
CA TYR A 189 14.48 -10.25 -2.77
C TYR A 189 15.46 -9.23 -2.18
N ILE A 190 15.16 -8.71 -0.99
CA ILE A 190 16.02 -7.74 -0.29
C ILE A 190 17.38 -8.38 0.03
N TRP A 191 17.36 -9.62 0.50
CA TRP A 191 18.58 -10.39 0.76
C TRP A 191 19.41 -10.55 -0.52
N GLY A 192 18.78 -10.88 -1.66
CA GLY A 192 19.47 -10.98 -2.94
C GLY A 192 20.20 -9.69 -3.34
N ILE A 193 19.54 -8.53 -3.20
CA ILE A 193 20.16 -7.22 -3.47
C ILE A 193 21.37 -6.99 -2.55
N ILE A 194 21.17 -7.17 -1.24
CA ILE A 194 22.23 -6.96 -0.24
C ILE A 194 23.39 -7.93 -0.48
N HIS A 195 23.10 -9.18 -0.86
CA HIS A 195 24.09 -10.20 -1.13
C HIS A 195 24.90 -9.83 -2.38
N ILE A 196 24.26 -9.45 -3.48
CA ILE A 196 24.98 -9.03 -4.69
C ILE A 196 25.81 -7.76 -4.44
N ALA A 197 25.29 -6.80 -3.68
CA ALA A 197 25.99 -5.55 -3.42
C ALA A 197 27.26 -5.70 -2.56
N ASN A 198 27.33 -6.72 -1.70
CA ASN A 198 28.44 -6.92 -0.76
C ASN A 198 29.48 -7.93 -1.23
N TYR A 199 29.20 -8.70 -2.27
CA TYR A 199 30.08 -9.77 -2.76
C TYR A 199 30.33 -9.62 -4.27
N HIS A 200 31.55 -9.90 -4.71
CA HIS A 200 31.90 -9.87 -6.13
C HIS A 200 31.48 -11.19 -6.78
N PHE A 201 30.30 -11.20 -7.39
CA PHE A 201 29.80 -12.35 -8.14
C PHE A 201 30.12 -12.21 -9.63
N GLU A 202 30.32 -13.35 -10.28
CA GLU A 202 30.30 -13.43 -11.73
C GLU A 202 28.84 -13.32 -12.25
N ALA A 203 28.66 -12.87 -13.50
CA ALA A 203 27.34 -12.68 -14.10
C ALA A 203 26.47 -13.96 -14.08
N ASN A 204 27.10 -15.14 -14.22
CA ASN A 204 26.44 -16.45 -14.18
C ASN A 204 25.83 -16.78 -12.80
N GLN A 205 26.35 -16.22 -11.71
CA GLN A 205 25.90 -16.44 -10.34
C GLN A 205 24.80 -15.45 -9.94
N ILE A 206 24.78 -14.27 -10.54
CA ILE A 206 23.80 -13.22 -10.24
C ILE A 206 22.40 -13.65 -10.69
N GLY A 207 22.27 -14.22 -11.90
CA GLY A 207 20.97 -14.65 -12.45
C GLY A 207 20.14 -15.53 -11.51
N PRO A 208 20.69 -16.66 -10.99
CA PRO A 208 19.98 -17.51 -10.02
C PRO A 208 19.60 -16.80 -8.70
N ILE A 209 20.44 -15.88 -8.20
CA ILE A 209 20.13 -15.10 -6.98
C ILE A 209 18.93 -14.18 -7.24
N VAL A 210 18.95 -13.49 -8.38
CA VAL A 210 17.85 -12.64 -8.86
C VAL A 210 16.56 -13.44 -9.02
N ALA A 211 16.62 -14.57 -9.71
CA ALA A 211 15.49 -15.47 -9.93
C ALA A 211 14.91 -15.94 -8.59
N THR A 212 15.77 -16.30 -7.64
CA THR A 212 15.37 -16.71 -6.29
C THR A 212 14.51 -15.64 -5.62
N GLY A 213 14.99 -14.39 -5.60
CA GLY A 213 14.28 -13.27 -4.98
C GLY A 213 12.93 -12.96 -5.63
N VAL A 214 12.92 -12.84 -6.96
CA VAL A 214 11.72 -12.42 -7.71
C VAL A 214 10.65 -13.53 -7.76
N LEU A 215 11.05 -14.79 -7.95
CA LEU A 215 10.09 -15.91 -7.96
C LEU A 215 9.54 -16.22 -6.56
N CYS A 216 10.31 -16.00 -5.49
CA CYS A 216 9.76 -16.09 -4.12
C CYS A 216 8.61 -15.10 -3.92
N LEU A 217 8.74 -13.86 -4.41
CA LEU A 217 7.65 -12.88 -4.37
C LEU A 217 6.42 -13.40 -5.10
N LEU A 218 6.60 -13.92 -6.33
CA LEU A 218 5.50 -14.47 -7.13
C LEU A 218 4.77 -15.60 -6.40
N TYR A 219 5.51 -16.53 -5.78
CA TYR A 219 4.94 -17.69 -5.09
C TYR A 219 4.29 -17.33 -3.76
N LEU A 220 4.78 -16.30 -3.06
CA LEU A 220 4.31 -15.94 -1.71
C LEU A 220 3.15 -14.94 -1.71
N LEU A 221 3.04 -14.05 -2.69
CA LEU A 221 2.00 -13.02 -2.73
C LEU A 221 0.57 -13.61 -2.66
N PRO A 222 0.18 -14.62 -3.46
CA PRO A 222 -1.15 -15.22 -3.38
C PRO A 222 -1.47 -15.91 -2.04
N PRO A 223 -0.65 -16.84 -1.51
CA PRO A 223 -0.97 -17.52 -0.25
C PRO A 223 -0.96 -16.58 0.96
N VAL A 224 -0.05 -15.59 1.00
CA VAL A 224 -0.04 -14.56 2.04
C VAL A 224 -1.35 -13.77 2.02
N SER A 225 -1.73 -13.25 0.85
CA SER A 225 -2.98 -12.50 0.68
C SER A 225 -4.20 -13.34 1.08
N TYR A 226 -4.24 -14.62 0.68
CA TYR A 226 -5.33 -15.54 1.03
C TYR A 226 -5.46 -15.76 2.54
N ILE A 227 -4.35 -16.01 3.24
CA ILE A 227 -4.36 -16.24 4.70
C ILE A 227 -4.87 -15.00 5.45
N ILE A 228 -4.40 -13.81 5.06
CA ILE A 228 -4.84 -12.54 5.66
C ILE A 228 -6.32 -12.29 5.38
N HIS A 229 -6.76 -12.52 4.14
CA HIS A 229 -8.18 -12.37 3.77
C HIS A 229 -9.08 -13.30 4.58
N ARG A 230 -8.66 -14.55 4.81
CA ARG A 230 -9.39 -15.49 5.66
C ARG A 230 -9.52 -14.99 7.10
N LYS A 231 -8.44 -14.44 7.68
CA LYS A 231 -8.48 -13.86 9.04
C LYS A 231 -9.40 -12.64 9.11
N LEU A 232 -9.39 -11.78 8.10
CA LEU A 232 -10.28 -10.62 8.00
C LEU A 232 -11.76 -11.03 7.95
N LYS A 233 -12.10 -12.06 7.16
CA LYS A 233 -13.47 -12.60 7.11
C LYS A 233 -13.93 -13.17 8.45
N GLN A 234 -13.05 -13.87 9.18
CA GLN A 234 -13.36 -14.38 10.52
C GLN A 234 -13.72 -13.23 11.48
N LEU A 235 -12.91 -12.18 11.50
CA LEU A 235 -13.17 -11.01 12.35
C LEU A 235 -14.42 -10.24 11.93
N GLN A 236 -14.76 -10.21 10.64
CA GLN A 236 -16.01 -9.61 10.20
C GLN A 236 -17.23 -10.39 10.71
N ALA A 237 -17.18 -11.73 10.68
CA ALA A 237 -18.25 -12.58 11.21
C ALA A 237 -18.42 -12.40 12.72
N GLU A 238 -17.33 -12.42 13.49
CA GLU A 238 -17.35 -12.19 14.95
C GLU A 238 -17.96 -10.81 15.31
N ASN A 239 -17.62 -9.76 14.55
CA ASN A 239 -18.20 -8.44 14.77
C ASN A 239 -19.69 -8.36 14.40
N LEU A 240 -20.17 -9.17 13.46
CA LEU A 240 -21.59 -9.22 13.11
C LEU A 240 -22.41 -9.92 14.18
N GLU A 241 -21.89 -11.03 14.74
CA GLU A 241 -22.54 -11.75 15.84
C GLU A 241 -22.63 -10.91 17.12
N PHE A 242 -21.64 -10.06 17.40
CA PHE A 242 -21.65 -9.19 18.60
C PHE A 242 -22.59 -7.98 18.49
N ASN A 243 -22.97 -7.57 17.27
CA ASN A 243 -23.83 -6.41 17.03
C ASN A 243 -25.30 -6.77 16.77
N GLN A 244 -25.66 -8.05 16.90
CA GLN A 244 -27.04 -8.56 16.87
C GLN A 244 -27.56 -8.75 18.31
#